data_AF-A0AAW7AGA9-F1
#
_entry.id   AF-A0AAW7AGA9-F1
#
_cell.length_a   1.000
_cell.length_b   1.000
_cell.length_c   1.000
_cell.angle_alpha   90.00
_cell.angle_beta   90.00
_cell.angle_gamma   90.00
#
_symmetry.space_group_name_H-M   'P 1'
#
loop_
_entity.id
_entity.type
_entity.pdbx_description
1 polymer ?
#
loop_
_entity_poly.entity_id
_entity_poly.type
_entity_poly.pdbx_seq_one_letter_code
_entity_poly.pdbx_strand_id
1 'polypeptide(L)' 'MLDSKLLRTELDETAAKLARRGFKLDVDTIRKLEEQRKSIQVEVENLQSTRNSISKQIGQKMA' A
#
# COMPACT_ATOMS: atom_id res chain seq x y z
N MET A 1 1.60 -6.02 -18.77
CA MET A 1 1.73 -5.71 -17.33
C MET A 1 0.64 -6.49 -16.60
N LEU A 2 0.95 -7.21 -15.51
CA LEU A 2 -0.08 -7.90 -14.71
C LEU A 2 -0.92 -6.87 -13.95
N ASP A 3 -2.21 -7.17 -13.74
CA ASP A 3 -3.06 -6.31 -12.94
C ASP A 3 -2.56 -6.28 -11.50
N SER A 4 -2.21 -5.10 -11.03
CA SER A 4 -1.74 -4.86 -9.66
C SER A 4 -2.76 -5.29 -8.60
N LYS A 5 -4.06 -5.34 -8.92
CA LYS A 5 -5.09 -5.86 -8.02
C LYS A 5 -4.89 -7.34 -7.76
N LEU A 6 -4.59 -8.13 -8.79
CA LEU A 6 -4.35 -9.58 -8.66
C LEU A 6 -3.16 -9.89 -7.74
N LEU A 7 -2.11 -9.08 -7.79
CA LEU A 7 -0.93 -9.24 -6.91
C LEU A 7 -1.21 -8.83 -5.46
N ARG A 8 -2.26 -8.05 -5.21
CA ARG A 8 -2.63 -7.56 -3.86
C ARG A 8 -3.70 -8.40 -3.20
N THR A 9 -4.66 -8.92 -3.97
CA THR A 9 -5.81 -9.66 -3.46
C THR A 9 -5.72 -11.16 -3.71
N GLU A 10 -5.11 -11.57 -4.82
CA GLU A 10 -5.13 -12.95 -5.34
C GLU A 10 -3.70 -13.46 -5.61
N LEU A 11 -2.76 -13.13 -4.70
CA LEU A 11 -1.34 -13.38 -4.89
C LEU A 11 -1.03 -14.88 -5.04
N ASP A 12 -1.66 -15.73 -4.22
CA ASP A 12 -1.45 -17.18 -4.22
C ASP A 12 -2.00 -17.82 -5.51
N GLU A 13 -3.17 -17.37 -5.96
CA GLU A 13 -3.78 -17.84 -7.21
C GLU A 13 -2.96 -17.38 -8.43
N THR A 14 -2.45 -16.15 -8.38
CA THR A 14 -1.57 -15.61 -9.43
C THR A 14 -0.24 -16.37 -9.47
N ALA A 15 0.34 -16.70 -8.32
CA ALA A 15 1.54 -17.53 -8.23
C ALA A 15 1.31 -18.93 -8.82
N ALA A 16 0.17 -19.58 -8.51
CA ALA A 16 -0.18 -20.88 -9.06
C ALA A 16 -0.37 -20.84 -10.59
N LYS A 17 -1.04 -19.80 -11.12
CA LYS A 17 -1.21 -19.59 -12.57
C LYS A 17 0.12 -19.35 -13.28
N LEU A 18 1.05 -18.61 -12.64
CA LEU A 18 2.39 -18.35 -13.18
C LEU A 18 3.29 -19.59 -13.11
N ALA A 19 3.18 -20.40 -12.05
CA ALA A 19 3.92 -21.65 -11.92
C ALA A 19 3.59 -22.64 -13.05
N ARG A 20 2.33 -22.68 -13.51
CA ARG A 20 1.93 -23.47 -14.70
C ARG A 20 2.65 -23.04 -15.98
N ARG A 21 3.12 -21.78 -16.05
CA ARG A 21 3.89 -21.24 -17.17
C ARG A 21 5.40 -21.33 -16.95
N GLY A 22 5.84 -22.02 -15.88
CA GLY A 22 7.25 -22.16 -15.52
C GLY A 22 7.85 -20.93 -14.81
N PHE A 23 7.02 -19.98 -14.38
CA PHE A 23 7.49 -18.80 -13.66
C PHE A 23 7.21 -18.93 -12.15
N LYS A 24 8.26 -18.83 -11.34
CA LYS A 24 8.13 -18.82 -9.88
C LYS A 24 7.99 -17.39 -9.38
N LEU A 25 6.77 -17.02 -8.97
CA LEU A 25 6.51 -15.74 -8.33
C LEU A 25 7.04 -15.74 -6.90
N ASP A 26 7.78 -14.69 -6.52
CA ASP A 26 8.24 -14.51 -5.14
C ASP A 26 7.14 -13.88 -4.29
N VAL A 27 6.28 -14.75 -3.75
CA VAL A 27 5.13 -14.39 -2.91
C VAL A 27 5.57 -13.71 -1.62
N ASP A 28 6.67 -14.16 -1.01
CA ASP A 28 7.11 -13.64 0.30
C ASP A 28 7.60 -12.20 0.19
N THR A 29 8.37 -11.89 -0.86
CA THR A 29 8.80 -10.52 -1.13
C THR A 29 7.61 -9.61 -1.42
N ILE A 30 6.64 -10.07 -2.21
CA ILE A 30 5.45 -9.25 -2.53
C ILE A 30 4.59 -9.01 -1.28
N ARG A 31 4.41 -10.02 -0.41
CA ARG A 31 3.68 -9.85 0.85
C ARG A 31 4.33 -8.81 1.75
N LYS A 32 5.66 -8.86 1.91
CA LYS A 32 6.41 -7.87 2.70
C LYS A 32 6.25 -6.45 2.15
N LEU A 33 6.35 -6.30 0.83
CA LEU A 33 6.18 -4.99 0.19
C LEU A 33 4.75 -4.45 0.34
N GLU A 34 3.73 -5.31 0.25
CA GLU A 34 2.33 -4.88 0.44
C GLU A 34 2.05 -4.49 1.90
N GLU A 35 2.66 -5.17 2.86
CA GLU A 35 2.59 -4.79 4.28
C GLU A 35 3.24 -3.42 4.53
N GLN A 36 4.45 -3.21 4.01
CA GLN A 36 5.12 -1.91 4.06
C GLN A 36 4.30 -0.81 3.40
N ARG A 37 3.71 -1.09 2.22
CA ARG A 37 2.85 -0.14 1.51
C ARG A 37 1.65 0.28 2.35
N LYS A 38 0.98 -0.67 3.01
CA LYS A 38 -0.15 -0.38 3.91
C LYS A 38 0.28 0.47 5.09
N SER A 39 1.41 0.15 5.71
CA SER A 39 1.94 0.94 6.84
C SER A 39 2.22 2.38 6.43
N ILE A 40 2.92 2.57 5.31
CA ILE A 40 3.23 3.92 4.79
C ILE A 40 1.94 4.67 4.45
N GLN A 41 0.95 3.99 3.85
CA GLN A 41 -0.32 4.62 3.51
C GLN A 41 -1.02 5.19 4.75
N VAL A 42 -1.09 4.40 5.84
CA VAL A 42 -1.68 4.85 7.11
C VAL A 42 -0.88 6.00 7.72
N GLU A 43 0.45 5.94 7.67
CA GLU A 43 1.31 7.01 8.19
C GLU A 43 1.10 8.32 7.43
N VAL A 44 1.03 8.27 6.10
CA VAL A 44 0.77 9.44 5.26
C VAL A 44 -0.60 10.05 5.55
N GLU A 45 -1.65 9.22 5.70
CA GLU A 45 -2.99 9.69 6.05
C GLU A 45 -3.02 10.39 7.42
N ASN A 46 -2.30 9.84 8.40
CA ASN A 46 -2.15 10.45 9.74
C ASN A 46 -1.39 11.78 9.69
N LEU A 47 -0.29 11.84 8.94
CA LEU A 47 0.50 13.07 8.75
C LEU A 47 -0.33 14.15 8.05
N GLN A 48 -1.12 13.77 7.04
CA GLN A 48 -2.00 14.69 6.33
C GLN A 48 -3.10 15.23 7.25
N SER A 49 -3.72 14.37 8.06
CA SER A 49 -4.70 14.78 9.07
C SER A 49 -4.09 15.76 10.08
N THR A 50 -2.89 15.46 10.58
CA THR A 50 -2.16 16.30 11.53
C THR A 50 -1.83 17.66 10.94
N ARG A 51 -1.28 17.69 9.72
CA ARG A 51 -0.96 18.94 8.98
C ARG A 51 -2.20 19.80 8.80
N ASN A 52 -3.34 19.21 8.42
CA ASN A 52 -4.59 19.94 8.21
C ASN A 52 -5.13 20.51 9.53
N SER A 53 -5.05 19.75 10.64
CA SER A 53 -5.43 20.20 11.97
C SER A 53 -4.58 21.39 12.43
N ILE A 54 -3.26 21.30 12.29
CA ILE A 54 -2.33 22.39 12.63
C ILE A 54 -2.63 23.64 11.80
N SER A 55 -2.81 23.48 10.49
CA SER A 55 -3.11 24.61 9.59
C SER A 55 -4.39 25.34 10.01
N LYS A 56 -5.42 24.61 10.43
CA LYS A 56 -6.68 25.18 10.93
C LYS A 56 -6.47 25.94 12.25
N GLN A 57 -5.69 25.39 13.17
CA GLN A 57 -5.37 26.06 14.45
C GLN A 57 -4.58 27.35 14.25
N ILE A 58 -3.63 27.36 13.30
CA ILE A 58 -2.87 28.57 12.95
C ILE A 58 -3.82 29.63 12.39
N GLY A 59 -4.69 29.26 11.45
CA GLY A 59 -5.69 30.19 10.90
C GLY A 59 -6.61 30.79 11.98
N GLN A 60 -7.00 30.00 12.99
CA GLN A 60 -7.81 30.49 14.11
C GLN A 60 -7.07 31.44 15.06
N LYS A 61 -5.74 31.30 15.21
CA LYS A 61 -4.93 32.18 16.08
C LYS A 61 -4.52 33.48 15.40
N MET A 62 -4.57 33.54 14.07
CA MET A 62 -4.23 34.71 13.27
C MET A 62 -5.45 35.57 12.91
N ALA A 63 -6.65 35.07 13.18
CA ALA A 63 -7.92 35.80 13.09
C ALA A 63 -8.25 36.46 14.44
#